data_AF-A0A7W1HL05-F1
#
_entry.id   AF-A0A7W1HL05-F1
#
_cell.length_a   1.000
_cell.length_b   1.000
_cell.length_c   1.000
_cell.angle_alpha   90.00
_cell.angle_beta   90.00
_cell.angle_gamma   90.00
#
_symmetry.space_group_name_H-M   'P 1'
#
loop_
_entity.id
_entity.type
_entity.pdbx_description
1 polymer ?
#
loop_
_entity_poly.entity_id
_entity_poly.type
_entity_poly.pdbx_seq_one_letter_code
_entity_poly.pdbx_strand_id
1 'polypeptide(L)'
;MMNMPSLGYHCRFCHEPLRETFVDLGLSPLCETYIEVARLSAPESFYPLHSFVCEKCFLVQLPEHVGAGEIFEEYAYFSSYSDSWLAHARTYV
;
A
#
# COMPACT_ATOMS: atom_id res chain seq x y z
N MET A 1 23.06 -20.33 5.30
CA MET A 1 22.21 -19.38 6.04
C MET A 1 22.35 -18.04 5.34
N MET A 2 21.43 -17.73 4.42
CA MET A 2 21.50 -16.49 3.64
C MET A 2 21.20 -15.31 4.57
N ASN A 3 22.19 -14.44 4.68
CA ASN A 3 22.17 -13.21 5.46
C ASN A 3 21.30 -12.21 4.70
N MET A 4 20.01 -12.12 5.01
CA MET A 4 19.16 -11.03 4.51
C MET A 4 19.61 -9.75 5.22
N PRO A 5 19.95 -8.67 4.49
CA PRO A 5 20.23 -7.40 5.13
C PRO A 5 18.97 -7.00 5.90
N SER A 6 19.08 -6.74 7.20
CA SER A 6 18.04 -6.04 7.93
C SER A 6 18.03 -4.60 7.41
N LEU A 7 17.40 -4.40 6.25
CA LEU A 7 17.09 -3.09 5.72
C LEU A 7 15.97 -2.53 6.60
N GLY A 8 16.34 -1.99 7.76
CA GLY A 8 15.37 -1.44 8.70
C GLY A 8 14.56 -0.34 8.02
N TYR A 9 13.23 -0.48 8.02
CA TYR A 9 12.35 0.58 7.54
C TYR A 9 12.45 1.78 8.48
N HIS A 10 12.36 2.99 7.95
CA HIS A 10 12.33 4.22 8.74
C HIS A 10 10.97 4.89 8.58
N CYS A 11 10.49 5.51 9.64
CA CYS A 11 9.23 6.23 9.63
C CYS A 11 9.27 7.36 8.59
N ARG A 12 8.33 7.37 7.64
CA ARG A 12 8.25 8.38 6.58
C ARG A 12 8.02 9.80 7.10
N PHE A 13 7.50 9.95 8.32
CA PHE A 13 7.22 11.25 8.92
C PHE A 13 8.36 11.78 9.79
N CYS A 14 8.90 10.96 10.70
CA CYS A 14 9.90 11.42 11.69
C CYS A 14 11.25 10.71 11.62
N HIS A 15 11.45 9.82 10.64
CA HIS A 15 12.68 9.06 10.39
C HIS A 15 13.14 8.11 11.50
N GLU A 16 12.34 7.90 12.56
CA GLU A 16 12.64 6.87 13.57
C GLU A 16 12.63 5.47 12.94
N PRO A 17 13.59 4.59 13.25
CA PRO A 17 13.56 3.19 12.80
C PRO A 17 12.26 2.49 13.22
N LEU A 18 11.64 1.78 12.29
CA LEU A 18 10.43 0.99 12.52
C LEU A 18 10.84 -0.43 12.95
N ARG A 19 10.30 -0.86 14.09
CA ARG A 19 10.59 -2.18 14.69
C ARG A 19 9.31 -2.91 15.09
N GLU A 20 8.33 -2.14 15.57
CA GLU A 20 7.07 -2.69 16.07
C GLU A 20 6.09 -3.00 14.96
N THR A 21 5.70 -4.27 14.89
CA THR A 21 4.61 -4.72 14.01
C THR A 21 3.29 -4.18 14.54
N PHE A 22 2.53 -3.52 13.67
CA PHE A 22 1.15 -3.16 13.96
C PHE A 22 0.21 -4.31 13.57
N VAL A 23 0.28 -4.73 12.30
CA VAL A 23 -0.39 -5.95 11.82
C VAL A 23 0.36 -6.53 10.62
N ASP A 24 0.45 -7.85 10.57
CA ASP A 24 0.92 -8.63 9.42
C ASP A 24 -0.27 -9.44 8.85
N LEU A 25 -0.64 -9.14 7.62
CA LEU A 25 -1.74 -9.80 6.89
C LEU A 25 -1.22 -10.80 5.85
N GLY A 26 0.09 -11.06 5.81
CA GLY A 26 0.72 -11.97 4.86
C GLY A 26 0.92 -11.34 3.49
N LEU A 27 0.81 -12.15 2.44
CA LEU A 27 1.00 -11.73 1.05
C LEU A 27 -0.33 -11.36 0.40
N SER A 28 -0.38 -10.26 -0.34
CA SER A 28 -1.57 -9.82 -1.09
C SER A 28 -1.19 -9.23 -2.45
N PRO A 29 -2.05 -9.35 -3.47
CA PRO A 29 -1.85 -8.66 -4.74
C PRO A 29 -2.21 -7.18 -4.61
N LEU A 30 -1.95 -6.40 -5.64
CA LEU A 30 -2.44 -5.01 -5.72
C LEU A 30 -3.96 -5.00 -5.83
N CYS A 31 -4.64 -4.21 -4.99
CA CYS A 31 -6.10 -4.22 -4.89
C CYS A 31 -6.84 -3.67 -6.12
N GLU A 32 -6.17 -2.83 -6.92
CA GLU A 32 -6.75 -2.20 -8.11
C GLU A 32 -6.23 -2.80 -9.43
N THR A 33 -5.56 -3.97 -9.38
CA THR A 33 -5.12 -4.69 -10.59
C THR A 33 -6.12 -5.78 -10.95
N TYR A 34 -6.97 -5.49 -11.95
CA TYR A 34 -7.94 -6.46 -12.46
C TYR A 34 -7.31 -7.34 -13.55
N ILE A 35 -7.41 -8.67 -13.39
CA ILE A 35 -6.85 -9.62 -14.36
C ILE A 35 -7.84 -9.84 -15.51
N GLU A 36 -7.42 -9.52 -16.74
CA GLU A 36 -8.20 -9.83 -17.94
C GLU A 36 -8.33 -11.34 -18.15
N VAL A 37 -9.45 -11.77 -18.75
CA VAL A 37 -9.73 -13.20 -19.03
C VAL A 37 -8.59 -13.86 -19.83
N ALA A 38 -7.98 -13.14 -20.77
CA ALA A 38 -6.87 -13.64 -21.57
C ALA A 38 -5.58 -13.90 -20.76
N ARG A 39 -5.48 -13.35 -19.54
CA ARG A 39 -4.30 -13.38 -18.68
C ARG A 39 -4.48 -14.23 -17.42
N LEU A 40 -5.56 -15.01 -17.29
CA LEU A 40 -5.81 -15.84 -16.11
C LEU A 40 -4.72 -16.88 -15.81
N SER A 41 -3.95 -17.30 -16.82
CA SER A 41 -2.83 -18.23 -16.65
C SER A 41 -1.48 -17.53 -16.44
N ALA A 42 -1.45 -16.19 -16.44
CA ALA A 42 -0.23 -15.43 -16.20
C ALA A 42 0.09 -15.38 -14.70
N PRO A 43 1.37 -15.22 -14.32
CA PRO A 43 1.74 -15.00 -12.93
C PRO A 43 1.17 -13.66 -12.42
N GLU A 44 0.80 -13.65 -11.14
CA GLU A 44 0.36 -12.48 -10.40
C GLU A 44 1.40 -12.16 -9.31
N SER A 45 1.75 -10.87 -9.17
CA SER A 45 2.68 -10.41 -8.15
C SER A 45 1.98 -10.25 -6.80
N PHE A 46 2.60 -10.76 -5.75
CA PHE A 46 2.12 -10.63 -4.38
C PHE A 46 3.18 -9.90 -3.54
N TYR A 47 2.73 -8.99 -2.69
CA TYR A 47 3.58 -8.15 -1.86
C TYR A 47 3.23 -8.35 -0.37
N PRO A 48 4.21 -8.23 0.55
CA PRO A 48 3.93 -8.26 1.98
C PRO A 48 2.99 -7.12 2.40
N LEU A 49 1.86 -7.46 2.99
CA LEU A 49 0.94 -6.53 3.63
C LEU A 49 1.24 -6.51 5.14
N HIS A 50 2.43 -6.04 5.47
CA HIS A 50 2.96 -5.96 6.83
C HIS A 50 3.18 -4.51 7.22
N SER A 51 2.33 -4.00 8.12
CA SER A 51 2.39 -2.63 8.62
C SER A 51 3.12 -2.55 9.95
N PHE A 52 3.81 -1.42 10.13
CA PHE A 52 4.55 -1.09 11.34
C PHE A 52 3.97 0.16 11.98
N VAL A 53 4.05 0.26 13.30
CA VAL A 53 3.73 1.48 14.04
C VAL A 53 5.02 2.15 14.51
N CYS A 54 5.15 3.44 14.27
CA CYS A 54 6.28 4.21 14.82
C CYS A 54 6.08 4.47 16.31
N GLU A 55 7.00 4.00 17.16
CA GLU A 55 6.92 4.19 18.62
C GLU A 55 7.04 5.67 19.05
N LYS A 56 7.58 6.53 18.19
CA LYS A 56 7.80 7.95 18.50
C LYS A 56 6.64 8.87 18.10
N CYS A 57 6.08 8.67 16.92
CA CYS A 57 5.02 9.55 16.38
C CYS A 57 3.69 8.85 16.12
N PHE A 58 3.60 7.55 16.39
CA PHE A 58 2.40 6.71 16.23
C PHE A 58 1.86 6.58 14.80
N LEU A 59 2.61 7.02 13.78
CA LEU A 59 2.25 6.75 12.38
C LEU A 59 2.34 5.26 12.08
N VAL A 60 1.19 4.65 11.77
CA VAL A 60 1.09 3.32 11.17
C VAL A 60 1.34 3.42 9.67
N GLN A 61 2.23 2.59 9.14
CA GLN A 61 2.66 2.70 7.73
C GLN A 61 3.14 1.36 7.17
N LEU A 62 3.09 1.25 5.84
CA LEU A 62 3.65 0.14 5.07
C LEU A 62 5.04 0.50 4.52
N PRO A 63 5.93 -0.49 4.40
CA PRO A 63 7.11 -0.39 3.54
C PRO A 63 6.75 -0.05 2.10
N GLU A 64 7.70 0.51 1.36
CA GLU A 64 7.54 0.74 -0.08
C GLU A 64 7.93 -0.52 -0.84
N HIS A 65 6.92 -1.31 -1.22
CA HIS A 65 7.13 -2.48 -2.09
C HIS A 65 6.89 -2.16 -3.57
N VAL A 66 6.00 -1.21 -3.84
CA VAL A 66 5.56 -0.82 -5.18
C VAL A 66 5.56 0.70 -5.30
N GLY A 67 6.14 1.22 -6.37
CA GLY A 67 6.23 2.65 -6.64
C GLY A 67 4.93 3.22 -7.22
N ALA A 68 4.74 4.53 -7.09
CA ALA A 68 3.56 5.23 -7.60
C ALA A 68 3.28 5.00 -9.10
N GLY A 69 4.35 4.90 -9.93
CA GLY A 69 4.20 4.66 -11.36
C GLY A 69 3.50 3.35 -11.71
N GLU A 70 3.68 2.30 -10.90
CA GLU A 70 3.00 1.01 -11.09
C GLU A 70 1.57 1.03 -10.53
N ILE A 71 1.31 1.77 -9.45
CA ILE A 71 -0.01 1.86 -8.82
C ILE A 71 -1.00 2.69 -9.66
N PHE A 72 -0.51 3.75 -10.32
CA PHE A 72 -1.37 4.76 -10.94
C PHE A 72 -1.35 4.75 -12.48
N GLU A 73 -0.84 3.69 -13.11
CA GLU A 73 -0.83 3.57 -14.57
C GLU A 73 -2.25 3.37 -15.13
N GLU A 74 -2.92 2.28 -14.75
CA GLU A 74 -4.31 1.99 -15.11
C GLU A 74 -5.20 2.07 -13.86
N TYR A 75 -5.55 3.30 -13.46
CA TYR A 75 -6.28 3.53 -12.22
C TYR A 75 -7.81 3.49 -12.42
N ALA A 76 -8.41 2.33 -12.11
CA ALA A 76 -9.83 2.05 -12.34
C ALA A 76 -10.79 2.57 -11.23
N TYR A 77 -10.40 3.61 -10.49
CA TYR A 77 -11.24 4.20 -9.43
C TYR A 77 -11.71 5.61 -9.80
N PHE A 78 -13.00 5.73 -10.15
CA PHE A 78 -13.63 7.00 -10.54
C PHE A 78 -14.48 7.58 -9.40
N SER A 79 -13.90 8.48 -8.61
CA SER A 79 -14.60 9.04 -7.45
C SER A 79 -15.86 9.85 -7.82
N SER A 80 -15.96 10.33 -9.06
CA SER A 80 -17.12 11.06 -9.58
C SER A 80 -18.38 10.22 -9.76
N TYR A 81 -18.29 8.89 -9.66
CA TYR A 81 -19.45 7.99 -9.66
C TYR A 81 -20.17 7.95 -8.31
N SER A 82 -19.56 8.47 -7.25
CA SER A 82 -20.15 8.48 -5.90
C SER A 82 -20.85 9.81 -5.62
N ASP A 83 -22.18 9.80 -5.58
CA ASP A 83 -22.98 10.99 -5.26
C ASP A 83 -22.64 11.57 -3.87
N SER A 84 -22.39 10.70 -2.88
CA SER A 84 -22.00 11.14 -1.55
C SER A 84 -20.60 11.78 -1.54
N TRP A 85 -19.67 11.27 -2.35
CA TRP A 85 -18.35 11.87 -2.52
C TRP A 85 -18.43 13.23 -3.23
N LEU A 86 -19.25 13.33 -4.28
CA LEU A 86 -19.49 14.60 -4.97
C LEU A 86 -20.12 15.64 -4.04
N ALA A 87 -21.09 15.26 -3.20
CA ALA A 87 -21.68 16.14 -2.22
C ALA A 87 -20.64 16.63 -1.20
N HIS A 88 -19.79 15.72 -0.70
CA HIS A 88 -18.69 16.06 0.20
C HIS A 88 -17.72 17.06 -0.44
N ALA A 89 -17.24 16.78 -1.65
CA ALA A 89 -16.27 17.62 -2.36
C ALA A 89 -16.78 19.05 -2.62
N ARG A 90 -18.09 19.26 -2.83
CA ARG A 90 -18.67 20.60 -2.97
C ARG A 90 -18.60 21.45 -1.70
N THR A 91 -18.53 20.80 -0.54
CA THR A 91 -18.54 21.46 0.78
C THR A 91 -17.18 21.44 1.47
N TYR A 92 -16.16 20.85 0.84
CA TYR A 92 -14.82 20.72 1.39
C TYR A 92 -14.10 22.08 1.39
N VAL A 93 -13.41 22.43 2.49
CA VAL A 93 -12.76 23.73 2.77
C VAL A 93 -11.26 23.55 2.98
#